data_AF-A0A7J6VHF1-F1
#
_entry.id   AF-A0A7J6VHF1-F1
#
_cell.length_a   1.000
_cell.length_b   1.000
_cell.length_c   1.000
_cell.angle_alpha   90.00
_cell.angle_beta   90.00
_cell.angle_gamma   90.00
#
_symmetry.space_group_name_H-M   'P 1'
#
loop_
_entity.id
_entity.type
_entity.pdbx_description
1 polymer ?
#
loop_
_entity_poly.entity_id
_entity_poly.type
_entity_poly.pdbx_seq_one_letter_code
_entity_poly.pdbx_strand_id
1 'polypeptide(L)'
;REGLSGEETLEIGSYNALLKTSLPKKFQYYKADQESYESSHDIFRTTFPSGFAWEVISVYSGPPVVTFKFRHWGYMEGPFQGHAPTGEKVEFFGLAVLKVDETLRAEEVEIYYDPGELFGGLLKGSPITISDPHEDTSSKPTSKHGCPFYKGE
;
A
#
# COMPACT_ATOMS: atom_id res chain seq x y z
N ARG A 1 13.03 -14.85 3.76
CA ARG A 1 11.71 -15.09 4.38
C ARG A 1 11.35 -16.52 4.04
N GLU A 2 10.68 -17.26 4.92
CA GLU A 2 10.13 -18.57 4.51
C GLU A 2 9.07 -18.33 3.44
N GLY A 3 9.02 -19.21 2.43
CA GLY A 3 7.98 -19.19 1.40
C GLY A 3 6.62 -19.55 2.00
N LEU A 4 5.55 -19.15 1.32
CA LEU A 4 4.18 -19.50 1.65
C LEU A 4 3.65 -20.48 0.61
N SER A 5 2.75 -21.38 1.01
CA SER A 5 1.98 -22.16 0.04
C SER A 5 0.98 -21.27 -0.72
N GLY A 6 0.44 -21.80 -1.82
CA GLY A 6 -0.63 -21.12 -2.55
C GLY A 6 -1.87 -20.91 -1.68
N GLU A 7 -2.26 -21.92 -0.90
CA GLU A 7 -3.39 -21.87 0.03
C GLU A 7 -3.18 -20.81 1.12
N GLU A 8 -2.01 -20.79 1.75
CA GLU A 8 -1.68 -19.79 2.78
C GLU A 8 -1.70 -18.37 2.22
N THR A 9 -1.17 -18.19 1.00
CA THR A 9 -1.16 -16.88 0.32
C THR A 9 -2.59 -16.38 0.04
N LEU A 10 -3.49 -17.27 -0.39
CA LEU A 10 -4.89 -16.95 -0.62
C LEU A 10 -5.62 -16.61 0.68
N GLU A 11 -5.32 -17.31 1.78
CA GLU A 11 -5.94 -17.09 3.08
C GLU A 11 -5.55 -15.72 3.67
N ILE A 12 -4.26 -15.37 3.66
CA ILE A 12 -3.80 -14.13 4.29
C ILE A 12 -3.92 -12.90 3.38
N GLY A 13 -3.98 -13.11 2.06
CA GLY A 13 -4.03 -12.05 1.05
C GLY A 13 -2.67 -11.52 0.62
N SER A 14 -2.62 -10.98 -0.60
CA SER A 14 -1.38 -10.54 -1.26
C SER A 14 -0.63 -9.44 -0.50
N TYR A 15 -1.33 -8.45 0.06
CA TYR A 15 -0.70 -7.39 0.84
C TYR A 15 0.02 -7.93 2.08
N ASN A 16 -0.64 -8.80 2.84
CA ASN A 16 -0.04 -9.40 4.03
C ASN A 16 1.11 -10.33 3.65
N ALA A 17 0.96 -11.14 2.60
CA ALA A 17 2.01 -12.02 2.11
C ALA A 17 3.28 -11.26 1.68
N LEU A 18 3.14 -10.16 0.92
CA LEU A 18 4.26 -9.41 0.37
C LEU A 18 4.90 -8.45 1.39
N LEU A 19 4.09 -7.80 2.24
CA LEU A 19 4.57 -6.77 3.16
C LEU A 19 5.02 -7.33 4.53
N LYS A 20 4.76 -8.61 4.83
CA LYS A 20 5.25 -9.27 6.05
C LYS A 20 6.76 -9.17 6.15
N THR A 21 7.26 -8.71 7.29
CA THR A 21 8.69 -8.50 7.51
C THR A 21 9.13 -9.10 8.85
N SER A 22 10.42 -9.47 8.95
CA SER A 22 11.06 -9.91 10.19
C SER A 22 11.61 -8.76 11.03
N LEU A 23 11.39 -7.50 10.61
CA LEU A 23 11.81 -6.32 11.37
C LEU A 23 11.13 -6.29 12.75
N PRO A 24 11.81 -5.79 13.80
CA PRO A 24 11.19 -5.53 15.10
C PRO A 24 9.93 -4.66 14.96
N LYS A 25 8.89 -4.91 15.77
CA LYS A 25 7.58 -4.23 15.68
C LYS A 25 7.65 -2.71 15.58
N LYS A 26 8.61 -2.07 16.26
CA LYS A 26 8.82 -0.61 16.23
C LYS A 26 9.31 -0.06 14.89
N PHE A 27 9.84 -0.91 14.00
CA PHE A 27 10.36 -0.55 12.68
C PHE A 27 9.47 -1.05 11.54
N GLN A 28 8.31 -1.62 11.87
CA GLN A 28 7.36 -2.06 10.85
C GLN A 28 6.47 -0.89 10.46
N TYR A 29 6.56 -0.47 9.19
CA TYR A 29 5.69 0.54 8.59
C TYR A 29 4.25 0.05 8.42
N TYR A 30 4.09 -1.26 8.27
CA TYR A 30 2.82 -1.97 8.14
C TYR A 30 2.91 -3.26 8.96
N LYS A 31 1.89 -3.51 9.78
CA LYS A 31 1.85 -4.64 10.71
C LYS A 31 0.93 -5.73 10.14
N ALA A 32 1.49 -6.55 9.24
CA ALA A 32 0.74 -7.61 8.58
C ALA A 32 0.12 -8.63 9.55
N ASP A 33 0.67 -8.78 10.77
CA ASP A 33 0.12 -9.64 11.82
C ASP A 33 -1.15 -9.08 12.49
N GLN A 34 -1.52 -7.83 12.20
CA GLN A 34 -2.71 -7.16 12.74
C GLN A 34 -3.83 -6.97 11.72
N GLU A 35 -3.63 -7.40 10.47
CA GLU A 35 -4.56 -7.16 9.37
C GLU A 35 -5.13 -8.47 8.84
N SER A 36 -6.44 -8.52 8.61
CA SER A 36 -7.07 -9.62 7.87
C SER A 36 -6.89 -9.44 6.36
N TYR A 37 -7.34 -10.44 5.58
CA TYR A 37 -7.45 -10.29 4.13
C TYR A 37 -8.27 -9.04 3.78
N GLU A 38 -9.45 -8.87 4.39
CA GLU A 38 -10.38 -7.77 4.13
C GLU A 38 -9.80 -6.44 4.56
N SER A 39 -9.29 -6.33 5.79
CA SER A 39 -8.79 -5.04 6.30
C SER A 39 -7.57 -4.55 5.53
N SER A 40 -6.67 -5.46 5.12
CA SER A 40 -5.54 -5.10 4.25
C SER A 40 -6.01 -4.58 2.89
N HIS A 41 -6.99 -5.23 2.25
CA HIS A 41 -7.54 -4.76 0.98
C HIS A 41 -8.26 -3.42 1.12
N ASP A 42 -9.00 -3.22 2.21
CA ASP A 42 -9.70 -1.97 2.49
C ASP A 42 -8.72 -0.81 2.70
N ILE A 43 -7.60 -1.03 3.41
CA ILE A 43 -6.53 -0.03 3.56
C ILE A 43 -6.03 0.43 2.19
N PHE A 44 -5.62 -0.51 1.33
CA PHE A 44 -5.01 -0.15 0.06
C PHE A 44 -6.03 0.37 -0.97
N ARG A 45 -7.27 -0.14 -1.00
CA ARG A 45 -8.34 0.40 -1.84
C ARG A 45 -8.77 1.80 -1.42
N THR A 46 -8.79 2.06 -0.11
CA THR A 46 -9.08 3.40 0.41
C THR A 46 -7.95 4.35 0.08
N THR A 47 -6.69 3.92 0.22
CA THR A 47 -5.49 4.73 -0.07
C THR A 47 -5.39 5.08 -1.56
N PHE A 48 -5.70 4.11 -2.44
CA PHE A 48 -5.58 4.21 -3.90
C PHE A 48 -6.94 4.00 -4.59
N PRO A 49 -7.90 4.93 -4.45
CA PRO A 49 -9.26 4.76 -4.99
C PRO A 49 -9.28 4.72 -6.52
N SER A 50 -8.36 5.42 -7.18
CA SER A 50 -8.15 5.34 -8.64
C SER A 50 -7.40 4.08 -9.10
N GLY A 51 -7.03 3.19 -8.17
CA GLY A 51 -6.34 1.93 -8.43
C GLY A 51 -4.85 1.96 -8.11
N PHE A 52 -4.31 0.76 -7.90
CA PHE A 52 -2.89 0.50 -7.64
C PHE A 52 -2.36 -0.53 -8.63
N ALA A 53 -1.92 -0.03 -9.79
CA ALA A 53 -1.62 -0.84 -10.96
C ALA A 53 -0.31 -1.62 -10.81
N TRP A 54 -0.28 -2.84 -11.34
CA TRP A 54 0.93 -3.65 -11.53
C TRP A 54 1.22 -3.76 -13.03
N GLU A 55 2.40 -3.33 -13.45
CA GLU A 55 2.87 -3.38 -14.84
C GLU A 55 4.14 -4.21 -14.98
N VAL A 56 4.20 -5.02 -16.03
CA VAL A 56 5.46 -5.65 -16.48
C VAL A 56 6.21 -4.65 -17.36
N ILE A 57 7.45 -4.33 -16.98
CA ILE A 57 8.28 -3.34 -17.66
C ILE A 57 9.18 -3.99 -18.71
N SER A 58 9.77 -5.13 -18.39
CA SER A 58 10.64 -5.86 -19.29
C SER A 58 10.73 -7.32 -18.88
N VAL A 59 10.72 -8.23 -19.85
CA VAL A 59 10.92 -9.67 -19.66
C VAL A 59 12.37 -10.02 -20.00
N TYR A 60 13.05 -10.73 -19.11
CA TYR A 60 14.45 -11.12 -19.25
C TYR A 60 14.63 -12.59 -19.64
N SER A 61 13.70 -13.47 -19.25
CA SER A 61 13.72 -14.89 -19.61
C SER A 61 12.32 -15.44 -19.85
N GLY A 62 12.22 -16.50 -20.66
CA GLY A 62 10.98 -17.25 -20.91
C GLY A 62 10.87 -18.52 -20.06
N PRO A 63 9.82 -19.33 -20.26
CA PRO A 63 9.61 -20.59 -19.53
C PRO A 63 10.81 -21.56 -19.63
N PRO A 64 11.03 -22.43 -18.62
CA PRO A 64 10.18 -22.65 -17.45
C PRO A 64 10.42 -21.68 -16.28
N VAL A 65 11.43 -20.81 -16.37
CA VAL A 65 11.73 -19.80 -15.34
C VAL A 65 11.69 -18.42 -15.97
N VAL A 66 10.55 -17.76 -15.83
CA VAL A 66 10.28 -16.43 -16.37
C VAL A 66 10.76 -15.39 -15.37
N THR A 67 11.65 -14.50 -15.78
CA THR A 67 12.12 -13.38 -14.97
C THR A 67 11.72 -12.08 -15.63
N PHE A 68 11.11 -11.17 -14.88
CA PHE A 68 10.70 -9.86 -15.40
C PHE A 68 10.85 -8.75 -14.37
N LYS A 69 11.16 -7.54 -14.85
CA LYS A 69 11.07 -6.31 -14.08
C LYS A 69 9.63 -5.85 -14.08
N PHE A 70 9.14 -5.41 -12.92
CA PHE A 70 7.82 -4.83 -12.78
C PHE A 70 7.85 -3.47 -12.10
N ARG A 71 6.71 -2.78 -12.20
CA ARG A 71 6.38 -1.56 -11.46
C ARG A 71 5.02 -1.73 -10.81
N HIS A 72 4.89 -1.31 -9.56
CA HIS A 72 3.60 -1.04 -8.92
C HIS A 72 3.44 0.46 -8.73
N TRP A 73 2.27 1.02 -9.03
CA TRP A 73 2.06 2.47 -8.88
C TRP A 73 0.58 2.87 -8.70
N GLY A 74 0.36 4.01 -8.04
CA GLY A 74 -0.95 4.64 -7.87
C GLY A 74 -0.84 6.02 -7.24
N TYR A 75 -1.90 6.83 -7.28
CA TYR A 75 -1.95 8.12 -6.60
C TYR A 75 -2.54 7.97 -5.19
N MET A 76 -1.85 8.50 -4.18
CA MET A 76 -2.30 8.44 -2.78
C MET A 76 -3.39 9.50 -2.52
N GLU A 77 -4.58 9.25 -3.05
CA GLU A 77 -5.74 10.14 -2.97
C GLU A 77 -6.57 9.91 -1.71
N GLY A 78 -6.38 8.77 -1.04
CA GLY A 78 -6.94 8.48 0.27
C GLY A 78 -5.89 8.41 1.39
N PRO A 79 -6.37 8.37 2.65
CA PRO A 79 -5.48 8.29 3.80
C PRO A 79 -4.86 6.89 3.92
N PHE A 80 -3.66 6.82 4.51
CA PHE A 80 -2.99 5.55 4.82
C PHE A 80 -2.65 5.48 6.31
N GLN A 81 -3.30 4.60 7.06
CA GLN A 81 -3.00 4.31 8.48
C GLN A 81 -2.71 5.56 9.36
N GLY A 82 -3.59 6.57 9.26
CA GLY A 82 -3.46 7.81 10.04
C GLY A 82 -2.61 8.91 9.39
N HIS A 83 -2.12 8.70 8.17
CA HIS A 83 -1.46 9.72 7.34
C HIS A 83 -2.46 10.30 6.33
N ALA A 84 -2.47 11.64 6.22
CA ALA A 84 -3.34 12.35 5.28
C ALA A 84 -3.02 12.00 3.82
N PRO A 85 -4.01 12.04 2.92
CA PRO A 85 -3.76 11.91 1.49
C PRO A 85 -2.76 12.97 1.01
N THR A 86 -1.86 12.58 0.12
CA THR A 86 -0.85 13.50 -0.46
C THR A 86 -1.21 13.91 -1.88
N GLY A 87 -2.02 13.11 -2.59
CA GLY A 87 -2.27 13.26 -4.02
C GLY A 87 -1.05 12.94 -4.89
N GLU A 88 0.08 12.56 -4.30
CA GLU A 88 1.30 12.21 -5.02
C GLU A 88 1.23 10.79 -5.57
N LYS A 89 1.96 10.54 -6.66
CA LYS A 89 2.18 9.18 -7.16
C LYS A 89 3.13 8.46 -6.21
N VAL A 90 2.69 7.31 -5.71
CA VAL A 90 3.51 6.32 -5.04
C VAL A 90 3.82 5.23 -6.04
N GLU A 91 5.10 4.96 -6.27
CA GLU A 91 5.54 3.87 -7.15
C GLU A 91 6.77 3.17 -6.56
N PHE A 92 6.89 1.88 -6.84
CA PHE A 92 8.09 1.11 -6.55
C PHE A 92 8.35 0.11 -7.67
N PHE A 93 9.61 -0.28 -7.81
CA PHE A 93 10.03 -1.27 -8.80
C PHE A 93 10.48 -2.55 -8.12
N GLY A 94 10.40 -3.64 -8.87
CA GLY A 94 10.90 -4.92 -8.41
C GLY A 94 11.23 -5.86 -9.55
N LEU A 95 11.71 -7.04 -9.15
CA LEU A 95 11.98 -8.18 -10.00
C LEU A 95 11.12 -9.34 -9.54
N ALA A 96 10.49 -10.03 -10.48
CA ALA A 96 9.78 -11.27 -10.21
C ALA A 96 10.50 -12.42 -10.92
N VAL A 97 10.67 -13.54 -10.22
CA VAL A 97 11.09 -14.83 -10.77
C VAL A 97 9.91 -15.78 -10.62
N LEU A 98 9.43 -16.30 -11.74
CA LEU A 98 8.23 -17.12 -11.83
C LEU A 98 8.60 -18.46 -12.47
N LYS A 99 8.57 -19.53 -11.68
CA LYS A 99 8.66 -20.89 -12.20
C LYS A 99 7.26 -21.32 -12.66
N VAL A 100 7.17 -21.84 -13.88
CA VAL A 100 5.91 -22.30 -14.46
C VAL A 100 5.97 -23.76 -14.93
N ASP A 101 4.81 -24.42 -14.88
CA ASP A 101 4.62 -25.74 -15.46
C ASP A 101 4.51 -25.69 -17.00
N GLU A 102 4.37 -26.87 -17.63
CA GLU A 102 4.23 -27.00 -19.08
C GLU A 102 2.97 -26.31 -19.65
N THR A 103 2.00 -25.98 -18.79
CA THR A 103 0.77 -25.24 -19.13
C THR A 103 0.82 -23.76 -18.75
N LEU A 104 2.00 -23.25 -18.39
CA LEU A 104 2.27 -21.87 -17.97
C LEU A 104 1.59 -21.46 -16.66
N ARG A 105 1.23 -22.41 -15.78
CA ARG A 105 0.74 -22.11 -14.44
C ARG A 105 1.91 -21.90 -13.48
N ALA A 106 1.76 -20.96 -12.55
CA ALA A 106 2.77 -20.68 -11.53
C ALA A 106 2.94 -21.88 -10.59
N GLU A 107 4.17 -22.36 -10.45
CA GLU A 107 4.57 -23.32 -9.41
C GLU A 107 5.27 -22.61 -8.24
N GLU A 108 6.09 -21.60 -8.54
CA GLU A 108 6.85 -20.84 -7.56
C GLU A 108 6.93 -19.38 -7.99
N VAL A 109 6.76 -18.47 -7.04
CA VAL A 109 6.78 -17.02 -7.26
C VAL A 109 7.72 -16.37 -6.25
N GLU A 110 8.78 -15.74 -6.75
CA GLU A 110 9.69 -14.95 -5.93
C GLU A 110 9.58 -13.48 -6.34
N ILE A 111 9.29 -12.61 -5.37
CA ILE A 111 9.14 -11.17 -5.58
C ILE A 111 10.20 -10.42 -4.79
N TYR A 112 11.03 -9.66 -5.50
CA TYR A 112 12.12 -8.86 -4.96
C TYR A 112 11.83 -7.38 -5.18
N TYR A 113 11.77 -6.60 -4.10
CA TYR A 113 11.57 -5.16 -4.14
C TYR A 113 12.02 -4.51 -2.83
N ASP A 114 12.17 -3.20 -2.82
CA ASP A 114 12.41 -2.41 -1.61
C ASP A 114 11.07 -1.88 -1.05
N PRO A 115 10.59 -2.38 0.11
CA PRO A 115 9.39 -1.82 0.75
C PRO A 115 9.54 -0.35 1.14
N GLY A 116 10.77 0.14 1.33
CA GLY A 116 11.05 1.53 1.64
C GLY A 116 10.59 2.50 0.55
N GLU A 117 10.64 2.11 -0.74
CA GLU A 117 10.12 2.94 -1.84
C GLU A 117 8.60 3.15 -1.72
N LEU A 118 7.87 2.08 -1.38
CA LEU A 118 6.42 2.13 -1.16
C LEU A 118 6.08 3.00 0.06
N PHE A 119 6.63 2.66 1.23
CA PHE A 119 6.29 3.34 2.48
C PHE A 119 6.84 4.77 2.55
N GLY A 120 7.94 5.05 1.86
CA GLY A 120 8.47 6.40 1.70
C GLY A 120 7.49 7.34 0.97
N GLY A 121 6.56 6.82 0.16
CA GLY A 121 5.44 7.59 -0.39
C GLY A 121 4.25 7.66 0.57
N LEU A 122 3.86 6.52 1.16
CA LEU A 122 2.66 6.40 2.00
C LEU A 122 2.71 7.17 3.31
N LEU A 123 3.90 7.34 3.90
CA LEU A 123 4.06 7.96 5.23
C LEU A 123 4.35 9.47 5.18
N LYS A 124 4.39 10.08 3.98
CA LYS A 124 4.65 11.52 3.80
C LYS A 124 3.53 12.41 4.33
N GLY A 125 2.30 11.91 4.27
CA GLY A 125 1.12 12.66 4.70
C GLY A 125 1.23 13.09 6.15
N SER A 126 0.79 14.32 6.44
CA SER A 126 0.69 14.81 7.82
C SER A 126 -0.15 13.87 8.69
N PRO A 127 0.20 13.68 9.98
CA PRO A 127 -0.63 12.90 10.88
C PRO A 127 -2.05 13.45 10.96
N ILE A 128 -3.05 12.57 10.80
CA ILE A 128 -4.46 12.92 10.97
C ILE A 128 -4.75 12.87 12.47
N THR A 129 -4.90 14.04 13.09
CA THR A 129 -5.50 14.12 14.43
C THR A 129 -6.99 13.90 14.31
N ILE A 130 -7.50 12.79 14.84
CA ILE A 130 -8.93 12.64 15.08
C ILE A 130 -9.25 13.55 16.26
N SER A 131 -9.80 14.74 15.98
CA SER A 131 -10.37 15.56 17.04
C SER A 131 -11.62 14.85 17.57
N ASP A 132 -11.58 14.38 18.81
CA ASP A 132 -12.75 13.86 19.51
C ASP A 132 -13.87 14.93 19.50
N PRO A 133 -15.12 14.60 19.13
CA PRO A 133 -16.24 15.56 19.16
C PRO A 133 -16.66 16.00 20.58
N HIS A 134 -15.91 15.66 21.63
CA HIS A 134 -16.31 15.79 23.03
C HIS A 134 -15.33 16.56 23.92
N GLU A 135 -14.57 17.51 23.37
CA GLU A 135 -13.80 18.46 24.20
C GLU A 135 -14.39 19.88 24.12
N ASP A 136 -15.44 20.09 24.92
CA ASP A 136 -15.88 21.42 25.36
C ASP A 136 -14.85 21.93 26.37
N THR A 137 -13.78 22.59 25.91
CA THR A 137 -12.99 23.46 26.77
C THR A 137 -12.80 24.82 26.14
N SER A 138 -13.49 25.79 26.74
CA SER A 138 -13.35 27.23 26.54
C SER A 138 -11.89 27.67 26.57
N SER A 139 -11.32 28.00 25.41
CA SER A 139 -10.33 29.06 25.27
C SER A 139 -10.27 29.60 23.84
N LYS A 140 -10.68 30.86 23.65
CA LYS A 140 -10.29 31.70 22.49
C LYS A 140 -8.83 32.12 22.69
N PRO A 141 -8.04 32.48 21.64
CA PRO A 141 -8.45 33.16 20.41
C PRO A 141 -7.81 32.58 19.13
N THR A 142 -8.29 32.81 17.91
CA THR A 142 -7.86 33.93 17.05
C THR A 142 -8.33 33.70 15.61
N SER A 143 -8.38 34.80 14.86
CA SER A 143 -8.26 34.90 13.41
C SER A 143 -9.49 34.54 12.56
N LYS A 144 -10.02 35.60 11.93
CA LYS A 144 -11.04 35.55 10.88
C LYS A 144 -10.38 35.15 9.56
N HIS A 145 -10.47 33.91 9.14
CA HIS A 145 -10.36 33.56 7.72
C HIS A 145 -11.58 32.71 7.34
N GLY A 146 -12.68 33.39 7.00
CA GLY A 146 -13.84 32.76 6.38
C GLY A 146 -13.66 32.75 4.86
N CYS A 147 -13.74 31.58 4.24
CA CYS A 147 -13.97 31.47 2.80
C CYS A 147 -15.48 31.56 2.53
N PRO A 148 -15.94 32.45 1.64
CA PRO A 148 -17.36 32.69 1.41
C PRO A 148 -17.96 31.67 0.43
N PHE A 149 -19.12 31.10 0.78
CA PHE A 149 -20.00 30.46 -0.19
C PHE A 149 -20.77 31.52 -0.96
N TYR A 150 -20.65 31.50 -2.30
CA TYR A 150 -21.49 32.28 -3.21
C TYR A 150 -22.94 31.78 -3.15
N LYS A 151 -23.90 32.69 -2.95
CA LYS A 151 -25.30 32.48 -3.33
C LYS A 151 -25.55 33.28 -4.61
N GLY A 152 -25.87 32.58 -5.70
CA GLY A 152 -26.41 33.16 -6.92
C GLY A 152 -27.91 33.44 -6.78
N GLU A 153 -28.35 34.47 -7.48
CA GLU A 153 -29.73 35.00 -7.55
C GLU A 153 -30.75 34.02 -8.13
#